data_AF-A0A3D4I342-F1
#
_entry.id   AF-A0A3D4I342-F1
#
_cell.length_a   1.000
_cell.length_b   1.000
_cell.length_c   1.000
_cell.angle_alpha   90.00
_cell.angle_beta   90.00
_cell.angle_gamma   90.00
#
_symmetry.space_group_name_H-M   'P 1'
#
loop_
_entity.id
_entity.type
_entity.pdbx_description
1 polymer ?
#
loop_
_entity_poly.entity_id
_entity_poly.type
_entity_poly.pdbx_seq_one_letter_code
_entity_poly.pdbx_strand_id
1 'polypeptide(L)'
;IMGGCKNPYLKASQWGWQIDAKGLRYVLKKVYDRYRIPIMVVENGLGAADTVENDGSVHDQYRIEYLRLHIEQMREAVRDGVDLRGYTSWGPIDLISASTGEMAKRYGFIYVDKHDDGSGSLSRSRKDSFYWYKKVIGSNGADLSD
;
A
#
# COMPACT_ATOMS: atom_id res chain seq x y z
N ILE A 1 10.78 6.66 -15.51
CA ILE A 1 10.89 7.60 -14.35
C ILE A 1 11.78 7.10 -13.22
N MET A 2 12.25 5.85 -13.16
CA MET A 2 13.49 5.53 -12.41
C MET A 2 14.28 4.44 -13.13
N GLY A 3 15.55 4.73 -13.41
CA GLY A 3 16.55 3.76 -13.86
C GLY A 3 17.39 3.25 -12.69
N GLY A 4 17.89 2.03 -12.80
CA GLY A 4 18.70 1.36 -11.77
C GLY A 4 18.84 -0.13 -12.07
N CYS A 5 19.78 -0.80 -11.40
CA CYS A 5 19.95 -2.25 -11.50
C CYS A 5 18.88 -2.96 -10.64
N LYS A 6 18.34 -4.08 -11.13
CA LYS A 6 17.41 -4.91 -10.33
C LYS A 6 18.17 -5.56 -9.18
N ASN A 7 17.70 -5.37 -7.96
CA ASN A 7 18.22 -6.10 -6.81
C ASN A 7 17.73 -7.58 -6.86
N PRO A 8 18.62 -8.59 -6.98
CA PRO A 8 18.23 -9.99 -7.14
C PRO A 8 17.57 -10.59 -5.89
N TYR A 9 17.63 -9.91 -4.74
CA TYR A 9 17.05 -10.37 -3.48
C TYR A 9 15.60 -9.92 -3.25
N LEU A 10 15.07 -9.04 -4.10
CA LEU A 10 13.74 -8.47 -3.94
C LEU A 10 12.75 -9.04 -4.96
N LYS A 11 11.53 -9.35 -4.47
CA LYS A 11 10.38 -9.61 -5.34
C LYS A 11 9.94 -8.31 -6.02
N ALA A 12 9.15 -8.42 -7.08
CA ALA A 12 8.56 -7.28 -7.77
C ALA A 12 7.05 -7.48 -7.99
N SER A 13 6.30 -6.38 -8.03
CA SER A 13 4.88 -6.37 -8.40
C SER A 13 4.67 -6.74 -9.87
N GLN A 14 3.41 -6.95 -10.29
CA GLN A 14 3.04 -7.12 -11.70
C GLN A 14 3.51 -5.94 -12.59
N TRP A 15 3.54 -4.71 -12.07
CA TRP A 15 4.10 -3.52 -12.76
C TRP A 15 5.64 -3.41 -12.67
N GLY A 16 6.34 -4.46 -12.23
CA GLY A 16 7.81 -4.49 -12.16
C GLY A 16 8.45 -3.67 -11.04
N TRP A 17 7.66 -3.14 -10.08
CA TRP A 17 8.19 -2.36 -8.96
C TRP A 17 8.72 -3.30 -7.88
N GLN A 18 9.97 -3.14 -7.47
CA GLN A 18 10.57 -3.96 -6.42
C GLN A 18 9.88 -3.68 -5.07
N ILE A 19 9.61 -4.75 -4.32
CA ILE A 19 8.95 -4.68 -3.01
C ILE A 19 10.03 -4.81 -1.93
N ASP A 20 10.29 -3.72 -1.21
CA ASP A 20 11.28 -3.68 -0.14
C ASP A 20 10.75 -2.99 1.12
N ALA A 21 10.05 -3.75 1.96
CA ALA A 21 9.56 -3.25 3.24
C ALA A 21 10.71 -2.80 4.17
N LYS A 22 11.86 -3.50 4.15
CA LYS A 22 13.03 -3.14 4.99
C LYS A 22 13.64 -1.82 4.54
N GLY A 23 13.57 -1.51 3.24
CA GLY A 23 13.91 -0.22 2.66
C GLY A 23 13.15 0.94 3.31
N LEU A 24 11.87 0.76 3.67
CA LEU A 24 11.11 1.78 4.39
C LEU A 24 11.72 2.09 5.76
N ARG A 25 12.02 1.07 6.58
CA ARG A 25 12.71 1.26 7.88
C ARG A 25 14.05 1.96 7.67
N TYR A 26 14.84 1.53 6.70
CA TYR A 26 16.14 2.14 6.38
C TYR A 26 16.00 3.64 6.07
N VAL A 27 15.07 4.02 5.20
CA VAL A 27 14.84 5.42 4.81
C VAL A 27 14.34 6.25 5.99
N LEU A 28 13.37 5.74 6.76
CA LEU A 28 12.86 6.44 7.95
C LEU A 28 13.97 6.76 8.94
N LYS A 29 14.83 5.78 9.26
CA LYS A 29 16.00 5.99 10.13
C LYS A 29 16.95 7.01 9.53
N LYS A 30 17.33 6.86 8.27
CA LYS A 30 18.31 7.72 7.61
C LYS A 30 17.86 9.18 7.56
N VAL A 31 16.58 9.42 7.27
CA VAL A 31 15.98 10.76 7.25
C VAL A 31 15.93 11.32 8.66
N TYR A 32 15.47 10.53 9.64
CA TYR A 32 15.36 10.98 11.02
C TYR A 32 16.72 11.27 11.66
N ASP A 33 17.72 10.41 11.44
CA ASP A 33 19.07 10.61 11.94
C ASP A 33 19.71 11.89 11.42
N ARG A 34 19.39 12.26 10.18
CA ARG A 34 19.91 13.47 9.54
C ARG A 34 19.23 14.75 10.02
N TYR A 35 17.90 14.75 10.13
CA TYR A 35 17.14 15.98 10.33
C TYR A 35 16.58 16.14 11.73
N ARG A 36 16.38 15.05 12.48
CA ARG A 36 15.82 15.04 13.85
C ARG A 36 14.51 15.80 13.98
N ILE A 37 13.68 15.76 12.94
CA ILE A 37 12.33 16.29 12.93
C ILE A 37 11.32 15.15 12.77
N PRO A 38 10.09 15.30 13.28
CA PRO A 38 9.04 14.31 13.12
C PRO A 38 8.72 14.02 11.65
N ILE A 39 8.40 12.75 11.34
CA ILE A 39 8.17 12.25 9.99
C ILE A 39 6.72 11.80 9.85
N MET A 40 6.16 11.90 8.64
CA MET A 40 4.89 11.29 8.26
C MET A 40 5.06 10.57 6.92
N VAL A 41 4.61 9.32 6.84
CA VAL A 41 4.55 8.59 5.57
C VAL A 41 3.23 8.95 4.90
N VAL A 42 3.28 9.84 3.91
CA VAL A 42 2.07 10.34 3.25
C VAL A 42 1.59 9.47 2.08
N GLU A 43 2.47 8.59 1.56
CA GLU A 43 2.13 7.66 0.49
C GLU A 43 2.87 6.33 0.67
N ASN A 44 2.10 5.24 0.64
CA ASN A 44 2.59 3.88 0.45
C ASN A 44 1.43 3.01 -0.05
N GLY A 45 1.69 2.08 -0.95
CA GLY A 45 0.63 1.21 -1.49
C GLY A 45 1.12 0.30 -2.60
N LEU A 46 0.32 -0.72 -2.90
CA LEU A 46 0.57 -1.68 -3.96
C LEU A 46 -0.45 -1.50 -5.08
N GLY A 47 0.05 -1.13 -6.26
CA GLY A 47 -0.72 -1.16 -7.50
C GLY A 47 -0.74 -2.59 -8.05
N ALA A 48 -1.94 -3.15 -8.19
CA ALA A 48 -2.15 -4.51 -8.71
C ALA A 48 -3.46 -4.56 -9.52
N ALA A 49 -3.58 -5.57 -10.39
CA ALA A 49 -4.85 -5.88 -11.02
C ALA A 49 -5.72 -6.65 -10.01
N ASP A 50 -6.90 -6.10 -9.70
CA ASP A 50 -7.87 -6.79 -8.86
C ASP A 50 -8.84 -7.60 -9.72
N THR A 51 -9.23 -8.77 -9.23
CA THR A 51 -10.32 -9.58 -9.80
C THR A 51 -11.57 -9.39 -8.94
N VAL A 52 -12.71 -9.14 -9.59
CA VAL A 52 -14.02 -9.15 -8.95
C VAL A 52 -14.60 -10.55 -9.11
N GLU A 53 -14.85 -11.24 -8.01
CA GLU A 53 -15.43 -12.58 -7.99
C GLU A 53 -16.92 -12.56 -8.36
N ASN A 54 -17.50 -13.73 -8.62
CA ASN A 54 -18.91 -13.85 -9.02
C ASN A 54 -19.90 -13.28 -7.98
N ASP A 55 -19.51 -13.24 -6.70
CA ASP A 55 -20.31 -12.67 -5.61
C ASP A 55 -20.07 -11.15 -5.40
N GLY A 56 -19.21 -10.54 -6.22
CA GLY A 56 -18.85 -9.12 -6.15
C GLY A 56 -17.74 -8.79 -5.15
N SER A 57 -17.16 -9.79 -4.49
CA SER A 57 -16.01 -9.62 -3.59
C SER A 57 -14.70 -9.42 -4.37
N VAL A 58 -13.70 -8.88 -3.67
CA VAL A 58 -12.33 -8.73 -4.19
C VAL A 58 -11.38 -9.22 -3.11
N HIS A 59 -10.78 -10.38 -3.36
CA HIS A 59 -9.82 -11.02 -2.46
C HIS A 59 -8.39 -10.53 -2.73
N ASP A 60 -7.99 -9.47 -2.03
CA ASP A 60 -6.73 -8.77 -2.27
C ASP A 60 -5.64 -9.06 -1.23
N GLN A 61 -5.42 -10.34 -0.94
CA GLN A 61 -4.43 -10.79 0.04
C GLN A 61 -3.00 -10.31 -0.26
N TYR A 62 -2.65 -10.13 -1.53
CA TYR A 62 -1.37 -9.54 -1.93
C TYR A 62 -1.19 -8.09 -1.45
N ARG A 63 -2.28 -7.32 -1.38
CA ARG A 63 -2.28 -5.94 -0.89
C ARG A 63 -2.18 -5.91 0.63
N ILE A 64 -2.93 -6.77 1.31
CA ILE A 64 -2.81 -7.00 2.76
C ILE A 64 -1.37 -7.35 3.13
N GLU A 65 -0.79 -8.36 2.46
CA GLU A 65 0.59 -8.80 2.70
C GLU A 65 1.61 -7.69 2.50
N TYR A 66 1.49 -6.92 1.40
CA TYR A 66 2.37 -5.79 1.15
C TYR A 66 2.30 -4.77 2.30
N LEU A 67 1.10 -4.33 2.67
CA LEU A 67 0.91 -3.31 3.70
C LEU A 67 1.34 -3.82 5.07
N ARG A 68 1.02 -5.07 5.41
CA ARG A 68 1.44 -5.74 6.65
C ARG A 68 2.95 -5.67 6.81
N LEU A 69 3.71 -6.09 5.80
CA LEU A 69 5.16 -6.07 5.84
C LEU A 69 5.72 -4.65 6.03
N HIS A 70 5.14 -3.64 5.38
CA HIS A 70 5.59 -2.24 5.52
C HIS A 70 5.23 -1.66 6.90
N ILE A 71 4.04 -1.95 7.42
CA ILE A 71 3.60 -1.51 8.75
C ILE A 71 4.46 -2.13 9.84
N GLU A 72 4.83 -3.41 9.72
CA GLU A 72 5.79 -4.05 10.62
C GLU A 72 7.12 -3.29 10.64
N GLN A 73 7.63 -2.88 9.47
CA GLN A 73 8.90 -2.13 9.39
C GLN A 73 8.78 -0.70 9.90
N MET A 74 7.61 -0.05 9.80
CA MET A 74 7.35 1.23 10.46
C MET A 74 7.35 1.08 11.99
N ARG A 75 6.73 0.03 12.52
CA ARG A 75 6.76 -0.28 13.96
C ARG A 75 8.19 -0.49 14.46
N GLU A 76 9.01 -1.18 13.68
CA GLU A 76 10.45 -1.33 13.98
C GLU A 76 11.21 0.00 13.92
N ALA A 77 10.88 0.90 12.99
CA ALA A 77 11.48 2.23 12.93
C ALA A 77 11.12 3.09 14.16
N VAL A 78 9.87 3.01 14.64
CA VAL A 78 9.44 3.66 15.89
C VAL A 78 10.19 3.09 17.09
N ARG A 79 10.38 1.76 17.15
CA ARG A 79 11.22 1.11 18.17
C ARG A 79 12.68 1.57 18.12
N ASP A 80 13.19 1.88 16.94
CA ASP A 80 14.53 2.46 16.75
C ASP A 80 14.62 3.95 17.13
N GLY A 81 13.52 4.57 17.58
CA GLY A 81 13.48 5.95 18.07
C GLY A 81 13.09 7.00 17.03
N VAL A 82 12.59 6.59 15.85
CA VAL A 82 12.03 7.54 14.86
C VAL A 82 10.71 8.11 15.35
N ASP A 83 10.58 9.45 15.41
CA ASP A 83 9.30 10.14 15.66
C ASP A 83 8.43 10.10 14.39
N LEU A 84 7.76 8.96 14.16
CA LEU A 84 6.82 8.77 13.05
C LEU A 84 5.39 9.07 13.52
N ARG A 85 4.81 10.17 13.01
CA ARG A 85 3.51 10.70 13.47
C ARG A 85 2.30 10.14 12.75
N GLY A 86 2.48 9.57 11.57
CA GLY A 86 1.34 9.12 10.79
C GLY A 86 1.73 8.36 9.53
N TYR A 87 0.71 7.68 9.03
CA TYR A 87 0.76 6.86 7.83
C TYR A 87 -0.55 7.03 7.06
N THR A 88 -0.47 7.37 5.78
CA THR A 88 -1.62 7.39 4.87
C THR A 88 -1.34 6.49 3.67
N SER A 89 -2.16 5.44 3.53
CA SER A 89 -2.14 4.59 2.35
C SER A 89 -2.46 5.41 1.10
N TRP A 90 -1.69 5.23 0.04
CA TRP A 90 -1.96 5.86 -1.25
C TRP A 90 -3.23 5.28 -1.87
N GLY A 91 -4.10 6.16 -2.38
CA GLY A 91 -5.33 5.80 -3.07
C GLY A 91 -6.22 4.84 -2.28
N PRO A 92 -6.72 5.20 -1.08
CA PRO A 92 -7.54 4.31 -0.24
C PRO A 92 -8.88 3.90 -0.92
N ILE A 93 -9.28 4.64 -1.94
CA ILE A 93 -10.32 4.30 -2.92
C ILE A 93 -9.65 4.25 -4.30
N ASP A 94 -10.06 3.30 -5.15
CA ASP A 94 -9.51 3.18 -6.50
C ASP A 94 -9.66 4.49 -7.29
N LEU A 95 -8.60 4.83 -8.02
CA LEU A 95 -8.42 6.07 -8.77
C LEU A 95 -7.62 5.82 -10.04
N ILE A 96 -7.60 6.79 -10.93
CA ILE A 96 -6.80 6.76 -12.17
C ILE A 96 -5.32 6.92 -11.79
N SER A 97 -4.50 5.92 -12.13
CA SER A 97 -3.09 5.92 -11.75
C SER A 97 -2.29 7.05 -12.40
N ALA A 98 -1.37 7.66 -11.65
CA ALA A 98 -0.60 8.81 -12.15
C ALA A 98 0.40 8.44 -13.25
N SER A 99 1.02 7.25 -13.16
CA SER A 99 2.11 6.87 -14.08
C SER A 99 1.64 6.47 -15.47
N THR A 100 0.47 5.85 -15.56
CA THR A 100 0.00 5.17 -16.77
C THR A 100 -1.43 5.55 -17.14
N GLY A 101 -2.15 6.30 -16.29
CA GLY A 101 -3.53 6.70 -16.55
C GLY A 101 -4.53 5.54 -16.43
N GLU A 102 -4.16 4.48 -15.72
CA GLU A 102 -4.92 3.22 -15.66
C GLU A 102 -5.83 3.15 -14.42
N MET A 103 -7.09 2.76 -14.62
CA MET A 103 -7.98 2.18 -13.61
C MET A 103 -7.66 0.72 -13.31
N ALA A 104 -7.13 -0.04 -14.27
CA ALA A 104 -6.76 -1.45 -14.06
C ALA A 104 -5.66 -1.62 -13.00
N LYS A 105 -4.82 -0.59 -12.78
CA LYS A 105 -3.83 -0.53 -11.72
C LYS A 105 -4.45 0.00 -10.42
N ARG A 106 -5.02 -0.89 -9.62
CA ARG A 106 -5.81 -0.55 -8.43
C ARG A 106 -4.97 -0.53 -7.16
N TYR A 107 -5.32 0.39 -6.26
CA TYR A 107 -4.61 0.62 -4.98
C TYR A 107 -5.53 0.52 -3.77
N GLY A 108 -6.82 0.77 -3.94
CA GLY A 108 -7.70 1.07 -2.81
C GLY A 108 -8.11 -0.13 -2.01
N PHE A 109 -8.63 0.16 -0.82
CA PHE A 109 -9.44 -0.74 -0.02
C PHE A 109 -10.90 -0.75 -0.49
N ILE A 110 -11.28 0.29 -1.23
CA ILE A 110 -12.60 0.48 -1.82
C ILE A 110 -12.45 0.33 -3.33
N TYR A 111 -13.05 -0.72 -3.87
CA TYR A 111 -13.14 -0.93 -5.31
C TYR A 111 -14.09 0.12 -5.91
N VAL A 112 -13.75 0.62 -7.09
CA VAL A 112 -14.64 1.47 -7.91
C VAL A 112 -14.88 0.78 -9.24
N ASP A 113 -16.15 0.56 -9.57
CA ASP A 113 -16.59 -0.01 -10.84
C ASP A 113 -16.43 1.00 -11.98
N LYS A 114 -15.18 1.10 -12.46
CA LYS A 114 -14.76 1.93 -13.58
C LYS A 114 -13.56 1.25 -14.25
N HIS A 115 -13.58 1.20 -15.57
CA HIS A 115 -12.56 0.54 -16.39
C HIS A 115 -11.85 1.53 -17.32
N ASP A 116 -10.72 1.10 -17.91
CA ASP A 116 -9.88 1.94 -18.78
C ASP A 116 -10.58 2.38 -20.06
N ASP A 117 -11.54 1.58 -20.56
CA ASP A 117 -12.38 1.92 -21.71
C ASP A 117 -13.51 2.92 -21.38
N GLY A 118 -13.60 3.35 -20.11
CA GLY A 118 -14.62 4.27 -19.62
C GLY A 118 -15.93 3.61 -19.21
N SER A 119 -16.08 2.29 -19.35
CA SER A 119 -17.25 1.55 -18.84
C SER A 119 -17.24 1.44 -17.32
N GLY A 120 -18.37 1.01 -16.75
CA GLY A 120 -18.58 0.83 -15.31
C GLY A 120 -19.60 1.81 -14.71
N SER A 121 -20.23 1.41 -13.61
CA SER A 121 -21.32 2.11 -12.92
C SER A 121 -20.87 3.19 -11.94
N LEU A 122 -19.57 3.29 -11.67
CA LEU A 122 -18.97 4.01 -10.54
C LEU A 122 -19.46 3.52 -9.17
N SER A 123 -20.11 2.37 -9.06
CA SER A 123 -20.46 1.80 -7.75
C SER A 123 -19.19 1.47 -6.95
N ARG A 124 -19.33 1.44 -5.62
CA ARG A 124 -18.24 1.16 -4.69
C ARG A 124 -18.52 -0.14 -3.94
N SER A 125 -17.50 -0.98 -3.80
CA SER A 125 -17.53 -2.15 -2.92
C SER A 125 -16.29 -2.19 -2.04
N ARG A 126 -16.40 -2.87 -0.90
CA ARG A 126 -15.30 -3.01 0.07
C ARG A 126 -14.54 -4.29 -0.26
N LYS A 127 -13.23 -4.19 -0.43
CA LYS A 127 -12.32 -5.33 -0.61
C LYS A 127 -12.02 -5.96 0.75
N ASP A 128 -11.38 -7.13 0.78
CA ASP A 128 -10.97 -7.75 2.05
C ASP A 128 -10.04 -6.85 2.85
N SER A 129 -9.11 -6.19 2.16
CA SER A 129 -8.20 -5.20 2.74
C SER A 129 -8.90 -4.03 3.45
N PHE A 130 -10.16 -3.72 3.13
CA PHE A 130 -10.95 -2.74 3.87
C PHE A 130 -11.16 -3.15 5.32
N TYR A 131 -11.59 -4.39 5.53
CA TYR A 131 -11.88 -4.90 6.87
C TYR A 131 -10.60 -5.15 7.64
N TRP A 132 -9.56 -5.65 6.95
CA TRP A 132 -8.23 -5.78 7.53
C TRP A 132 -7.69 -4.42 7.99
N TYR A 133 -7.69 -3.39 7.13
CA TYR A 133 -7.14 -2.08 7.48
C TYR A 133 -7.97 -1.37 8.57
N LYS A 134 -9.29 -1.60 8.62
CA LYS A 134 -10.14 -1.20 9.75
C LYS A 134 -9.68 -1.84 11.07
N LYS A 135 -9.33 -3.13 11.06
CA LYS A 135 -8.80 -3.86 12.24
C LYS A 135 -7.43 -3.32 12.67
N VAL A 136 -6.54 -3.06 11.71
CA VAL A 136 -5.25 -2.42 11.96
C VAL A 136 -5.43 -1.07 12.66
N ILE A 137 -6.29 -0.19 12.13
CA ILE A 137 -6.56 1.12 12.75
C ILE A 137 -7.18 0.95 14.14
N GLY A 138 -8.20 0.09 14.28
CA GLY A 138 -8.90 -0.13 15.55
C GLY A 138 -8.01 -0.71 16.65
N SER A 139 -6.95 -1.43 16.28
CA SER A 139 -5.94 -1.96 17.20
C SER A 139 -4.71 -1.06 17.33
N ASN A 140 -4.70 0.10 16.69
CA ASN A 140 -3.53 0.98 16.59
C ASN A 140 -2.25 0.24 16.14
N GLY A 141 -2.40 -0.65 15.15
CA GLY A 141 -1.31 -1.44 14.58
C GLY A 141 -0.83 -2.62 15.45
N ALA A 142 -1.55 -2.96 16.52
CA ALA A 142 -1.22 -4.11 17.36
C ALA A 142 -1.64 -5.45 16.71
N ASP A 143 -2.74 -5.46 15.95
CA ASP A 143 -3.23 -6.64 15.23
C ASP A 143 -3.07 -6.44 13.72
N LEU A 144 -2.19 -7.25 13.13
CA LEU A 144 -1.92 -7.28 11.68
C LEU A 144 -2.25 -8.66 11.07
N SER A 145 -2.91 -9.55 11.83
CA SER A 145 -3.35 -10.86 11.34
C SER A 145 -4.42 -10.72 10.25
N ASP A 146 -4.70 -11.80 9.53
CA ASP A 146 -5.86 -11.89 8.62
C ASP A 146 -7.17 -12.02 9.40
#